data_AF-A0A1M6GHA5-F1
#
_entry.id   AF-A0A1M6GHA5-F1
#
_cell.length_a   1.000
_cell.length_b   1.000
_cell.length_c   1.000
_cell.angle_alpha   90.00
_cell.angle_beta   90.00
_cell.angle_gamma   90.00
#
_symmetry.space_group_name_H-M   'P 1'
#
loop_
_entity.id
_entity.type
_entity.pdbx_description
1 polymer ?
#
loop_
_entity_poly.entity_id
_entity_poly.type
_entity_poly.pdbx_seq_one_letter_code
_entity_poly.pdbx_strand_id
1 'polypeptide(L)'
;MKIIFYMQICIFLSVKLCISQANTQDKRNRYIHFNFDNNLNSGNYKFEGDYYAFVKGINGKSLTFSPNENFDHLVLNNLMLDGSKDFSVQFWVRTFSKKPTVLISQKEFSDKSINSQKNKGWVLYSSGGTFAFSIGSGDKRLNYERENGDKMPISDGEWHQITMTYNKEASEVRLYYDGHNKAIYKVGFDFYHNKPLVIGTKKNGFDYNNKLLPQIEDGAVKLQALVDEFNSLGIGTLKNDEFLDLVVNPDQIFTSKNPNSNQSNSLKRVNDIRKELLKNPYTVFQIMELTELKPISKIYYLDNGKVRIHKETAHTFSQQTQLFPSEFELDELYIWDKNLNASEVLDTYRKYKNSTAFKFDSKLDSLNIGNWNIWHGGKHFTIENDNWDSRMRIVEMIKEKDLDVVLLQETYSSGDFIAAELGYYFVTASDWDYCFQGSNISIISRYPIKEVFVPLEASFMNIGAKLILSESQEIYAMSNWYGMTSFPKVYDFHKDRFSAANVVPVVFGGDFNAVPHTDGGDSPASLKLLNNGFTDAYRSLYPNVKEHPGYSHIEDGRIDQIYYKGKGIKNFSTELISEWPNGFPSDHFLIISKFKLNY
;
A
#
# COMPACT_ATOMS: atom_id res chain seq x y z
N MET A 1 -36.21 66.67 -13.26
CA MET A 1 -36.11 65.46 -14.10
C MET A 1 -34.66 65.14 -14.48
N LYS A 2 -33.78 64.77 -13.51
CA LYS A 2 -32.37 64.39 -13.78
C LYS A 2 -31.79 63.26 -12.91
N ILE A 3 -32.49 62.82 -11.85
CA ILE A 3 -31.98 61.82 -10.89
C ILE A 3 -32.28 60.37 -11.34
N ILE A 4 -33.43 60.13 -11.98
CA ILE A 4 -33.89 58.78 -12.38
C ILE A 4 -32.94 58.12 -13.40
N PHE A 5 -32.30 58.90 -14.28
CA PHE A 5 -31.51 58.37 -15.40
C PHE A 5 -30.20 57.70 -14.97
N TYR A 6 -29.57 58.16 -13.87
CA TYR A 6 -28.34 57.54 -13.35
C TYR A 6 -28.62 56.17 -12.71
N MET A 7 -29.76 56.02 -12.02
CA MET A 7 -30.06 54.80 -11.27
C MET A 7 -30.29 53.58 -12.17
N GLN A 8 -30.90 53.77 -13.36
CA GLN A 8 -31.04 52.69 -14.35
C GLN A 8 -29.70 52.28 -14.98
N ILE A 9 -28.76 53.21 -15.21
CA ILE A 9 -27.45 52.90 -15.78
C ILE A 9 -26.61 52.07 -14.81
N CYS A 10 -26.62 52.41 -13.52
CA CYS A 10 -25.92 51.62 -12.49
C CYS A 10 -26.46 50.19 -12.38
N ILE A 11 -27.77 49.99 -12.48
CA ILE A 11 -28.40 48.65 -12.46
C ILE A 11 -28.02 47.84 -13.71
N PHE A 12 -27.99 48.45 -14.90
CA PHE A 12 -27.56 47.75 -16.11
C PHE A 12 -26.07 47.39 -16.12
N LEU A 13 -25.20 48.16 -15.46
CA LEU A 13 -23.80 47.79 -15.27
C LEU A 13 -23.62 46.68 -14.23
N SER A 14 -24.30 46.72 -13.09
CA SER A 14 -24.18 45.66 -12.07
C SER A 14 -24.73 44.32 -12.56
N VAL A 15 -25.87 44.33 -13.26
CA VAL A 15 -26.43 43.12 -13.90
C VAL A 15 -25.48 42.58 -14.99
N LYS A 16 -24.85 43.45 -15.80
CA LYS A 16 -23.83 42.98 -16.75
C LYS A 16 -22.56 42.44 -16.08
N LEU A 17 -22.11 43.00 -14.96
CA LEU A 17 -20.98 42.44 -14.21
C LEU A 17 -21.33 41.05 -13.64
N CYS A 18 -22.47 40.89 -12.97
CA CYS A 18 -22.91 39.58 -12.47
C CYS A 18 -23.07 38.54 -13.59
N ILE A 19 -23.67 38.90 -14.73
CA ILE A 19 -23.80 37.99 -15.88
C ILE A 19 -22.45 37.69 -16.54
N SER A 20 -21.50 38.63 -16.54
CA SER A 20 -20.14 38.36 -17.02
C SER A 20 -19.35 37.44 -16.09
N GLN A 21 -19.53 37.55 -14.77
CA GLN A 21 -18.92 36.66 -13.78
C GLN A 21 -19.56 35.27 -13.79
N ALA A 22 -20.87 35.16 -14.07
CA ALA A 22 -21.54 33.89 -14.28
C ALA A 22 -21.03 33.14 -15.54
N ASN A 23 -20.58 33.87 -16.57
CA ASN A 23 -20.01 33.31 -17.79
C ASN A 23 -18.47 33.20 -17.78
N THR A 24 -17.79 33.61 -16.72
CA THR A 24 -16.40 33.17 -16.45
C THR A 24 -16.38 31.82 -15.74
N GLN A 25 -16.96 30.79 -16.37
CA GLN A 25 -16.67 29.41 -15.99
C GLN A 25 -15.17 29.19 -16.21
N ASP A 26 -14.42 29.00 -15.12
CA ASP A 26 -12.97 29.22 -15.12
C ASP A 26 -12.25 28.27 -16.10
N LYS A 27 -11.52 28.85 -17.06
CA LYS A 27 -10.67 28.12 -18.02
C LYS A 27 -9.60 27.25 -17.34
N ARG A 28 -9.34 27.45 -16.04
CA ARG A 28 -8.44 26.63 -15.20
C ARG A 28 -9.10 25.41 -14.55
N ASN A 29 -10.42 25.27 -14.62
CA ASN A 29 -11.18 24.15 -14.07
C ASN A 29 -12.03 23.47 -15.15
N ARG A 30 -11.38 22.99 -16.22
CA ARG A 30 -12.01 22.05 -17.15
C ARG A 30 -12.12 20.69 -16.46
N TYR A 31 -13.29 20.08 -16.53
CA TYR A 31 -13.55 18.72 -16.06
C TYR A 31 -14.66 18.08 -16.90
N ILE A 32 -14.72 16.74 -16.84
CA ILE A 32 -15.88 15.94 -17.22
C ILE A 32 -16.67 15.73 -15.92
N HIS A 33 -17.98 15.89 -15.95
CA HIS A 33 -18.86 15.76 -14.78
C HIS A 33 -20.15 15.04 -15.15
N PHE A 34 -20.37 13.89 -14.52
CA PHE A 34 -21.62 13.16 -14.57
C PHE A 34 -22.35 13.36 -13.24
N ASN A 35 -23.41 14.16 -13.27
CA ASN A 35 -24.27 14.45 -12.12
C ASN A 35 -25.39 13.41 -11.92
N PHE A 36 -25.45 12.40 -12.80
CA PHE A 36 -26.46 11.34 -12.86
C PHE A 36 -27.93 11.79 -12.73
N ASP A 37 -28.23 13.06 -13.02
CA ASP A 37 -29.59 13.60 -12.95
C ASP A 37 -30.40 13.13 -14.17
N ASN A 38 -31.02 11.95 -14.00
CA ASN A 38 -31.83 11.25 -15.00
C ASN A 38 -31.12 11.02 -16.35
N ASN A 39 -29.79 11.04 -16.39
CA ASN A 39 -29.00 10.95 -17.61
C ASN A 39 -27.57 10.40 -17.38
N LEU A 40 -26.89 9.96 -18.45
CA LEU A 40 -25.55 9.36 -18.43
C LEU A 40 -24.51 10.17 -19.23
N ASN A 41 -24.72 11.47 -19.43
CA ASN A 41 -23.94 12.30 -20.37
C ASN A 41 -23.13 13.40 -19.66
N SER A 42 -22.00 13.77 -20.25
CA SER A 42 -21.17 14.90 -19.86
C SER A 42 -20.54 15.54 -21.10
N GLY A 43 -21.28 16.46 -21.73
CA GLY A 43 -20.89 17.06 -23.01
C GLY A 43 -20.77 16.00 -24.11
N ASN A 44 -19.54 15.76 -24.59
CA ASN A 44 -19.25 14.76 -25.63
C ASN A 44 -19.03 13.34 -25.08
N TYR A 45 -19.00 13.16 -23.75
CA TYR A 45 -18.82 11.86 -23.11
C TYR A 45 -20.18 11.29 -22.68
N LYS A 46 -20.38 9.99 -22.88
CA LYS A 46 -21.61 9.28 -22.48
C LYS A 46 -21.24 7.88 -22.01
N PHE A 47 -21.79 7.48 -20.87
CA PHE A 47 -21.74 6.09 -20.41
C PHE A 47 -22.80 5.25 -21.13
N GLU A 48 -22.45 4.01 -21.46
CA GLU A 48 -23.31 3.04 -22.15
C GLU A 48 -23.39 1.74 -21.35
N GLY A 49 -24.56 1.12 -21.33
CA GLY A 49 -24.91 -0.04 -20.50
C GLY A 49 -26.41 -0.05 -20.20
N ASP A 50 -26.88 -1.10 -19.54
CA ASP A 50 -28.30 -1.38 -19.25
C ASP A 50 -28.55 -1.60 -17.75
N TYR A 51 -29.80 -1.84 -17.36
CA TYR A 51 -30.24 -2.25 -16.01
C TYR A 51 -29.87 -1.33 -14.83
N TYR A 52 -29.47 -0.09 -15.13
CA TYR A 52 -29.27 0.98 -14.15
C TYR A 52 -30.59 1.74 -13.84
N ALA A 53 -30.59 2.47 -12.73
CA ALA A 53 -31.69 3.35 -12.30
C ALA A 53 -31.18 4.64 -11.65
N PHE A 54 -32.08 5.63 -11.51
CA PHE A 54 -31.79 6.93 -10.90
C PHE A 54 -32.54 7.14 -9.60
N VAL A 55 -31.86 6.91 -8.46
CA VAL A 55 -32.40 7.02 -7.10
C VAL A 55 -32.01 8.36 -6.47
N LYS A 56 -32.38 8.64 -5.21
CA LYS A 56 -32.11 9.94 -4.58
C LYS A 56 -30.61 10.06 -4.25
N GLY A 57 -29.93 11.00 -4.90
CA GLY A 57 -28.50 11.23 -4.74
C GLY A 57 -28.12 12.02 -3.48
N ILE A 58 -26.82 12.34 -3.36
CA ILE A 58 -26.35 13.42 -2.50
C ILE A 58 -26.77 14.78 -3.08
N ASN A 59 -26.89 14.87 -4.41
CA ASN A 59 -27.43 16.04 -5.11
C ASN A 59 -28.32 15.61 -6.28
N GLY A 60 -29.62 15.91 -6.22
CA GLY A 60 -30.57 15.48 -7.25
C GLY A 60 -30.77 13.97 -7.28
N LYS A 61 -30.06 13.27 -8.18
CA LYS A 61 -30.20 11.82 -8.43
C LYS A 61 -28.85 11.13 -8.58
N SER A 62 -28.69 10.01 -7.90
CA SER A 62 -27.54 9.11 -8.05
C SER A 62 -27.83 7.99 -9.05
N LEU A 63 -26.76 7.50 -9.68
CA LEU A 63 -26.74 6.23 -10.38
C LEU A 63 -26.84 5.08 -9.37
N THR A 64 -27.61 4.05 -9.69
CA THR A 64 -27.51 2.74 -9.05
C THR A 64 -27.79 1.62 -10.05
N PHE A 65 -27.43 0.39 -9.69
CA PHE A 65 -27.62 -0.80 -10.52
C PHE A 65 -28.72 -1.70 -9.95
N SER A 66 -29.27 -2.56 -10.80
CA SER A 66 -30.19 -3.60 -10.34
C SER A 66 -29.43 -4.60 -9.43
N PRO A 67 -29.92 -4.90 -8.21
CA PRO A 67 -29.24 -5.76 -7.24
C PRO A 67 -29.41 -7.26 -7.55
N ASN A 68 -29.21 -7.64 -8.81
CA ASN A 68 -29.39 -8.99 -9.34
C ASN A 68 -28.02 -9.61 -9.71
N GLU A 69 -28.01 -10.88 -10.13
CA GLU A 69 -26.78 -11.60 -10.50
C GLU A 69 -26.25 -11.32 -11.93
N ASN A 70 -26.71 -10.27 -12.63
CA ASN A 70 -26.23 -9.95 -13.97
C ASN A 70 -24.84 -9.31 -13.96
N PHE A 71 -24.44 -8.68 -12.84
CA PHE A 71 -23.26 -7.81 -12.74
C PHE A 71 -23.36 -6.64 -13.75
N ASP A 72 -24.41 -5.85 -13.57
CA ASP A 72 -24.69 -4.67 -14.38
C ASP A 72 -23.62 -3.60 -14.14
N HIS A 73 -23.14 -3.00 -15.24
CA HIS A 73 -22.03 -2.05 -15.27
C HIS A 73 -22.21 -1.07 -16.44
N LEU A 74 -21.58 0.10 -16.33
CA LEU A 74 -21.54 1.13 -17.38
C LEU A 74 -20.12 1.26 -17.95
N VAL A 75 -20.03 1.56 -19.25
CA VAL A 75 -18.77 1.69 -20.00
C VAL A 75 -18.69 3.06 -20.67
N LEU A 76 -17.55 3.74 -20.53
CA LEU A 76 -17.22 4.98 -21.23
C LEU A 76 -15.94 4.79 -22.07
N ASN A 77 -16.10 4.91 -23.38
CA ASN A 77 -15.02 4.83 -24.35
C ASN A 77 -14.33 6.20 -24.55
N ASN A 78 -13.14 6.19 -25.19
CA ASN A 78 -12.43 7.39 -25.67
C ASN A 78 -12.01 8.41 -24.57
N LEU A 79 -11.72 7.93 -23.36
CA LEU A 79 -11.14 8.71 -22.27
C LEU A 79 -9.85 8.03 -21.79
N MET A 80 -8.76 8.80 -21.61
CA MET A 80 -7.44 8.27 -21.25
C MET A 80 -7.02 8.79 -19.87
N LEU A 81 -7.02 7.90 -18.87
CA LEU A 81 -6.51 8.11 -17.51
C LEU A 81 -5.42 7.05 -17.24
N ASP A 82 -4.50 6.95 -18.21
CA ASP A 82 -3.56 5.87 -18.49
C ASP A 82 -2.15 6.12 -17.95
N GLY A 83 -1.97 7.22 -17.22
CA GLY A 83 -0.65 7.66 -16.77
C GLY A 83 0.22 8.28 -17.86
N SER A 84 -0.32 8.63 -19.03
CA SER A 84 0.40 9.46 -20.02
C SER A 84 0.55 10.91 -19.55
N LYS A 85 -0.37 11.38 -18.71
CA LYS A 85 -0.47 12.74 -18.16
C LYS A 85 -1.04 12.72 -16.73
N ASP A 86 -1.05 13.88 -16.09
CA ASP A 86 -1.79 14.14 -14.85
C ASP A 86 -3.31 13.92 -15.02
N PHE A 87 -3.96 13.40 -13.98
CA PHE A 87 -5.42 13.31 -13.92
C PHE A 87 -5.95 13.22 -12.49
N SER A 88 -7.25 13.44 -12.31
CA SER A 88 -7.96 13.19 -11.04
C SER A 88 -9.32 12.54 -11.25
N VAL A 89 -9.53 11.47 -10.48
CA VAL A 89 -10.70 10.66 -10.12
C VAL A 89 -11.56 11.12 -8.93
N GLN A 90 -12.76 11.72 -9.02
CA GLN A 90 -13.58 11.96 -7.81
C GLN A 90 -15.04 11.52 -8.01
N PHE A 91 -15.62 10.88 -7.01
CA PHE A 91 -17.06 10.57 -6.97
C PHE A 91 -17.55 10.46 -5.53
N TRP A 92 -18.86 10.53 -5.36
CA TRP A 92 -19.54 10.14 -4.13
C TRP A 92 -20.08 8.72 -4.27
N VAL A 93 -19.97 7.92 -3.20
CA VAL A 93 -20.46 6.54 -3.14
C VAL A 93 -21.26 6.31 -1.87
N ARG A 94 -22.26 5.43 -1.95
CA ARG A 94 -23.08 4.98 -0.82
C ARG A 94 -23.43 3.51 -0.98
N THR A 95 -23.20 2.70 0.05
CA THR A 95 -23.64 1.30 0.07
C THR A 95 -23.87 0.79 1.50
N PHE A 96 -24.52 -0.38 1.60
CA PHE A 96 -24.59 -1.20 2.82
C PHE A 96 -23.81 -2.53 2.66
N SER A 97 -23.24 -2.79 1.47
CA SER A 97 -22.61 -4.07 1.15
C SER A 97 -21.13 -4.07 1.52
N LYS A 98 -20.73 -5.10 2.25
CA LYS A 98 -19.32 -5.44 2.52
C LYS A 98 -18.71 -6.35 1.46
N LYS A 99 -19.50 -6.80 0.47
CA LYS A 99 -19.05 -7.68 -0.61
C LYS A 99 -18.07 -6.94 -1.53
N PRO A 100 -16.95 -7.57 -1.93
CA PRO A 100 -16.03 -6.95 -2.87
C PRO A 100 -16.67 -6.64 -4.23
N THR A 101 -16.65 -5.38 -4.66
CA THR A 101 -17.32 -4.93 -5.91
C THR A 101 -16.63 -3.70 -6.50
N VAL A 102 -16.48 -3.64 -7.81
CA VAL A 102 -15.80 -2.53 -8.52
C VAL A 102 -16.67 -1.28 -8.50
N LEU A 103 -16.13 -0.19 -7.97
CA LEU A 103 -16.78 1.11 -8.01
C LEU A 103 -16.49 1.77 -9.35
N ILE A 104 -15.21 1.93 -9.70
CA ILE A 104 -14.77 2.47 -10.98
C ILE A 104 -13.38 1.94 -11.38
N SER A 105 -13.20 1.56 -12.65
CA SER A 105 -11.99 0.91 -13.18
C SER A 105 -11.59 1.43 -14.55
N GLN A 106 -10.28 1.50 -14.83
CA GLN A 106 -9.76 1.54 -16.19
C GLN A 106 -8.79 0.36 -16.49
N LYS A 107 -9.02 -0.80 -15.87
CA LYS A 107 -8.37 -2.08 -16.20
C LYS A 107 -9.37 -3.25 -16.26
N GLU A 108 -8.97 -4.36 -16.88
CA GLU A 108 -9.72 -5.62 -16.71
C GLU A 108 -9.51 -6.14 -15.29
N PHE A 109 -10.60 -6.26 -14.53
CA PHE A 109 -10.59 -6.70 -13.14
C PHE A 109 -11.81 -7.60 -12.89
N SER A 110 -11.70 -8.87 -13.30
CA SER A 110 -12.75 -9.90 -13.19
C SER A 110 -12.81 -10.56 -11.81
N ASP A 111 -11.79 -10.35 -11.00
CA ASP A 111 -11.54 -10.95 -9.70
C ASP A 111 -10.43 -10.16 -9.00
N LYS A 112 -10.22 -10.42 -7.72
CA LYS A 112 -9.14 -9.83 -6.91
C LYS A 112 -7.84 -10.65 -6.94
N SER A 113 -7.69 -11.63 -7.83
CA SER A 113 -6.46 -12.43 -7.89
C SER A 113 -5.25 -11.55 -8.24
N ILE A 114 -4.06 -11.99 -7.84
CA ILE A 114 -2.80 -11.25 -8.12
C ILE A 114 -2.62 -11.00 -9.63
N ASN A 115 -3.10 -11.90 -10.50
CA ASN A 115 -3.10 -11.70 -11.95
C ASN A 115 -3.99 -10.52 -12.38
N SER A 116 -5.21 -10.44 -11.86
CA SER A 116 -6.11 -9.31 -12.11
C SER A 116 -5.60 -8.00 -11.48
N GLN A 117 -4.94 -8.06 -10.33
CA GLN A 117 -4.28 -6.89 -9.73
C GLN A 117 -3.14 -6.35 -10.63
N LYS A 118 -2.35 -7.24 -11.24
CA LYS A 118 -1.26 -6.88 -12.17
C LYS A 118 -1.72 -6.28 -13.49
N ASN A 119 -2.95 -6.54 -13.95
CA ASN A 119 -3.43 -6.05 -15.26
C ASN A 119 -3.18 -4.54 -15.44
N LYS A 120 -2.79 -4.13 -16.65
CA LYS A 120 -2.45 -2.74 -16.96
C LYS A 120 -3.59 -1.77 -16.67
N GLY A 121 -3.31 -0.78 -15.83
CA GLY A 121 -4.26 0.25 -15.39
C GLY A 121 -4.63 0.15 -13.93
N TRP A 122 -5.67 0.89 -13.54
CA TRP A 122 -6.09 1.07 -12.15
C TRP A 122 -7.56 0.70 -11.93
N VAL A 123 -7.91 0.40 -10.68
CA VAL A 123 -9.29 0.20 -10.20
C VAL A 123 -9.44 0.75 -8.78
N LEU A 124 -10.61 1.32 -8.50
CA LEU A 124 -11.15 1.61 -7.18
C LEU A 124 -12.35 0.69 -6.94
N TYR A 125 -12.34 -0.04 -5.83
CA TYR A 125 -13.33 -1.06 -5.49
C TYR A 125 -13.72 -0.98 -4.01
N SER A 126 -14.86 -1.57 -3.64
CA SER A 126 -15.17 -1.89 -2.24
C SER A 126 -14.51 -3.23 -1.89
N SER A 127 -14.02 -3.37 -0.66
CA SER A 127 -13.71 -4.65 -0.02
C SER A 127 -13.86 -4.52 1.50
N GLY A 128 -14.36 -5.56 2.17
CA GLY A 128 -14.60 -5.55 3.63
C GLY A 128 -15.61 -4.51 4.16
N GLY A 129 -16.19 -3.69 3.28
CA GLY A 129 -17.00 -2.52 3.63
C GLY A 129 -16.25 -1.18 3.66
N THR A 130 -15.00 -1.14 3.21
CA THR A 130 -14.20 0.08 2.99
C THR A 130 -13.74 0.16 1.52
N PHE A 131 -13.08 1.25 1.13
CA PHE A 131 -12.55 1.40 -0.23
C PHE A 131 -11.16 0.75 -0.38
N ALA A 132 -10.91 0.22 -1.57
CA ALA A 132 -9.70 -0.47 -1.97
C ALA A 132 -9.23 0.03 -3.35
N PHE A 133 -7.95 -0.12 -3.64
CA PHE A 133 -7.28 0.40 -4.83
C PHE A 133 -6.25 -0.61 -5.36
N SER A 134 -6.16 -0.75 -6.69
CA SER A 134 -5.18 -1.65 -7.32
C SER A 134 -4.73 -1.11 -8.67
N ILE A 135 -3.43 -0.86 -8.86
CA ILE A 135 -2.83 -0.38 -10.11
C ILE A 135 -1.74 -1.35 -10.60
N GLY A 136 -1.64 -1.59 -11.91
CA GLY A 136 -0.73 -2.61 -12.47
C GLY A 136 -0.06 -2.24 -13.80
N SER A 137 1.04 -2.92 -14.10
CA SER A 137 1.86 -2.76 -15.31
C SER A 137 1.81 -3.96 -16.27
N GLY A 138 1.07 -5.01 -15.95
CA GLY A 138 1.18 -6.36 -16.51
C GLY A 138 2.11 -7.25 -15.67
N ASP A 139 3.27 -6.72 -15.27
CA ASP A 139 4.30 -7.46 -14.52
C ASP A 139 4.32 -7.10 -13.03
N LYS A 140 4.15 -5.81 -12.70
CA LYS A 140 4.10 -5.27 -11.34
C LYS A 140 2.69 -4.80 -10.99
N ARG A 141 2.46 -4.60 -9.70
CA ARG A 141 1.24 -4.02 -9.13
C ARG A 141 1.59 -3.03 -8.01
N LEU A 142 0.61 -2.27 -7.57
CA LEU A 142 0.52 -1.72 -6.22
C LEU A 142 -0.93 -1.92 -5.78
N ASN A 143 -1.12 -2.43 -4.56
CA ASN A 143 -2.43 -2.80 -4.04
C ASN A 143 -2.62 -2.19 -2.65
N TYR A 144 -3.84 -1.74 -2.41
CA TYR A 144 -4.37 -1.20 -1.16
C TYR A 144 -5.69 -1.92 -0.95
N GLU A 145 -5.69 -2.97 -0.13
CA GLU A 145 -6.92 -3.67 0.23
C GLU A 145 -6.98 -3.84 1.74
N ARG A 146 -8.17 -3.64 2.28
CA ARG A 146 -8.45 -3.62 3.70
C ARG A 146 -9.70 -4.44 3.94
N GLU A 147 -9.59 -5.36 4.88
CA GLU A 147 -10.77 -5.96 5.53
C GLU A 147 -10.98 -5.29 6.91
N ASN A 148 -10.10 -4.32 7.25
CA ASN A 148 -10.09 -3.49 8.44
C ASN A 148 -10.97 -2.24 8.16
N GLY A 149 -12.24 -2.26 8.56
CA GLY A 149 -13.29 -1.36 8.04
C GLY A 149 -13.70 -0.17 8.92
N ASP A 150 -13.56 -0.26 10.25
CA ASP A 150 -14.32 0.59 11.19
C ASP A 150 -13.84 2.05 11.31
N LYS A 151 -12.73 2.42 10.64
CA LYS A 151 -12.19 3.78 10.65
C LYS A 151 -12.58 4.64 9.45
N MET A 152 -12.85 4.00 8.30
CA MET A 152 -13.23 4.67 7.05
C MET A 152 -14.17 3.76 6.25
N PRO A 153 -15.38 3.46 6.77
CA PRO A 153 -16.36 2.64 6.07
C PRO A 153 -16.86 3.35 4.80
N ILE A 154 -17.36 2.57 3.85
CA ILE A 154 -18.29 3.04 2.81
C ILE A 154 -19.59 2.23 2.79
N SER A 155 -19.70 1.23 3.69
CA SER A 155 -20.82 0.29 3.80
C SER A 155 -21.72 0.55 5.03
N ASP A 156 -21.71 1.77 5.58
CA ASP A 156 -22.52 2.17 6.74
C ASP A 156 -23.89 2.78 6.34
N GLY A 157 -24.11 2.98 5.03
CA GLY A 157 -25.31 3.61 4.48
C GLY A 157 -25.21 5.11 4.23
N GLU A 158 -24.07 5.74 4.54
CA GLU A 158 -23.83 7.16 4.31
C GLU A 158 -23.17 7.44 2.95
N TRP A 159 -23.22 8.71 2.53
CA TRP A 159 -22.50 9.19 1.35
C TRP A 159 -21.06 9.56 1.69
N HIS A 160 -20.09 8.92 1.03
CA HIS A 160 -18.66 9.20 1.20
C HIS A 160 -18.01 9.67 -0.10
N GLN A 161 -17.06 10.59 -0.01
CA GLN A 161 -16.31 11.09 -1.15
C GLN A 161 -14.99 10.32 -1.29
N ILE A 162 -14.82 9.60 -2.40
CA ILE A 162 -13.56 8.98 -2.77
C ILE A 162 -12.89 9.85 -3.84
N THR A 163 -11.62 10.19 -3.64
CA THR A 163 -10.79 10.83 -4.68
C THR A 163 -9.48 10.07 -4.87
N MET A 164 -9.10 9.84 -6.13
CA MET A 164 -7.77 9.41 -6.54
C MET A 164 -7.17 10.46 -7.45
N THR A 165 -5.97 10.95 -7.16
CA THR A 165 -5.23 11.85 -8.06
C THR A 165 -3.95 11.16 -8.54
N TYR A 166 -3.51 11.46 -9.75
CA TYR A 166 -2.23 11.02 -10.30
C TYR A 166 -1.45 12.21 -10.86
N ASN A 167 -0.20 12.36 -10.42
CA ASN A 167 0.77 13.28 -11.00
C ASN A 167 1.87 12.50 -11.74
N LYS A 168 2.10 12.87 -13.01
CA LYS A 168 3.02 12.18 -13.92
C LYS A 168 4.48 12.45 -13.56
N GLU A 169 4.82 13.71 -13.30
CA GLU A 169 6.19 14.14 -13.00
C GLU A 169 6.74 13.45 -11.74
N ALA A 170 5.97 13.46 -10.66
CA ALA A 170 6.30 12.76 -9.42
C ALA A 170 6.05 11.23 -9.48
N SER A 171 5.39 10.73 -10.55
CA SER A 171 4.89 9.35 -10.68
C SER A 171 4.20 8.86 -9.39
N GLU A 172 3.18 9.62 -8.99
CA GLU A 172 2.57 9.53 -7.66
C GLU A 172 1.05 9.44 -7.76
N VAL A 173 0.47 8.44 -7.10
CA VAL A 173 -0.97 8.35 -6.84
C VAL A 173 -1.25 8.78 -5.40
N ARG A 174 -2.26 9.62 -5.19
CA ARG A 174 -2.79 9.95 -3.85
C ARG A 174 -4.25 9.51 -3.73
N LEU A 175 -4.57 8.84 -2.63
CA LEU A 175 -5.93 8.42 -2.28
C LEU A 175 -6.48 9.32 -1.17
N TYR A 176 -7.73 9.75 -1.33
CA TYR A 176 -8.45 10.60 -0.39
C TYR A 176 -9.80 10.00 -0.05
N TYR A 177 -10.21 10.22 1.20
CA TYR A 177 -11.49 9.83 1.78
C TYR A 177 -12.06 11.05 2.50
N ASP A 178 -13.30 11.42 2.18
CA ASP A 178 -14.06 12.53 2.78
C ASP A 178 -13.28 13.87 2.83
N GLY A 179 -12.67 14.22 1.71
CA GLY A 179 -11.87 15.45 1.54
C GLY A 179 -10.40 15.34 1.98
N HIS A 180 -10.02 14.30 2.73
CA HIS A 180 -8.69 14.18 3.35
C HIS A 180 -7.83 13.09 2.69
N ASN A 181 -6.55 13.39 2.41
CA ASN A 181 -5.60 12.38 1.92
C ASN A 181 -5.37 11.30 3.00
N LYS A 182 -5.18 10.05 2.59
CA LYS A 182 -4.96 8.89 3.49
C LYS A 182 -3.76 8.05 3.09
N ALA A 183 -3.54 7.85 1.80
CA ALA A 183 -2.43 7.06 1.29
C ALA A 183 -1.76 7.72 0.08
N ILE A 184 -0.46 7.47 -0.08
CA ILE A 184 0.35 7.93 -1.21
C ILE A 184 1.19 6.76 -1.73
N TYR A 185 1.20 6.57 -3.05
CA TYR A 185 1.85 5.46 -3.74
C TYR A 185 2.78 5.99 -4.82
N LYS A 186 4.08 5.63 -4.77
CA LYS A 186 5.05 5.97 -5.83
C LYS A 186 5.06 4.88 -6.90
N VAL A 187 4.38 5.15 -8.00
CA VAL A 187 4.15 4.24 -9.13
C VAL A 187 5.34 4.29 -10.09
N GLY A 188 6.45 3.67 -9.68
CA GLY A 188 7.69 3.52 -10.46
C GLY A 188 7.61 2.45 -11.55
N PHE A 189 6.49 2.42 -12.26
CA PHE A 189 6.25 1.58 -13.44
C PHE A 189 5.24 2.24 -14.39
N ASP A 190 5.32 1.91 -15.66
CA ASP A 190 4.32 2.32 -16.65
C ASP A 190 3.04 1.49 -16.51
N PHE A 191 1.88 2.14 -16.56
CA PHE A 191 0.56 1.51 -16.53
C PHE A 191 -0.29 1.83 -17.78
N TYR A 192 0.32 2.38 -18.84
CA TYR A 192 -0.36 2.77 -20.08
C TYR A 192 -1.28 1.68 -20.66
N HIS A 193 -2.50 2.08 -21.00
CA HIS A 193 -3.56 1.22 -21.53
C HIS A 193 -4.53 1.95 -22.45
N ASN A 194 -5.24 1.18 -23.27
CA ASN A 194 -6.35 1.63 -24.12
C ASN A 194 -7.72 1.09 -23.65
N LYS A 195 -7.86 0.74 -22.37
CA LYS A 195 -9.11 0.20 -21.80
C LYS A 195 -10.16 1.30 -21.62
N PRO A 196 -11.46 1.00 -21.75
CA PRO A 196 -12.52 1.96 -21.42
C PRO A 196 -12.61 2.16 -19.90
N LEU A 197 -13.19 3.29 -19.48
CA LEU A 197 -13.54 3.52 -18.09
C LEU A 197 -14.85 2.78 -17.78
N VAL A 198 -14.89 2.01 -16.70
CA VAL A 198 -16.03 1.17 -16.30
C VAL A 198 -16.50 1.56 -14.91
N ILE A 199 -17.82 1.66 -14.70
CA ILE A 199 -18.46 1.78 -13.37
C ILE A 199 -19.22 0.48 -13.10
N GLY A 200 -19.04 -0.12 -11.92
CA GLY A 200 -19.64 -1.41 -11.58
C GLY A 200 -18.77 -2.62 -11.91
N THR A 201 -19.10 -3.78 -11.33
CA THR A 201 -18.40 -5.05 -11.58
C THR A 201 -18.88 -5.69 -12.88
N LYS A 202 -17.96 -6.27 -13.64
CA LYS A 202 -18.22 -7.06 -14.85
C LYS A 202 -18.26 -8.55 -14.49
N LYS A 203 -19.27 -9.30 -14.95
CA LYS A 203 -19.44 -10.72 -14.59
C LYS A 203 -18.22 -11.57 -14.96
N ASN A 204 -17.73 -12.35 -13.99
CA ASN A 204 -16.82 -13.46 -14.25
C ASN A 204 -17.64 -14.76 -14.41
N GLY A 205 -17.24 -15.61 -15.36
CA GLY A 205 -17.87 -16.92 -15.61
C GLY A 205 -17.33 -18.05 -14.73
N PHE A 206 -16.44 -17.74 -13.78
CA PHE A 206 -15.82 -18.71 -12.88
C PHE A 206 -16.75 -19.14 -11.74
N ASP A 207 -16.75 -20.43 -11.43
CA ASP A 207 -17.59 -21.04 -10.39
C ASP A 207 -16.80 -21.18 -9.07
N TYR A 208 -16.83 -20.13 -8.27
CA TYR A 208 -16.17 -20.05 -6.95
C TYR A 208 -16.71 -21.04 -5.90
N ASN A 209 -17.87 -21.65 -6.15
CA ASN A 209 -18.49 -22.59 -5.22
C ASN A 209 -17.99 -24.02 -5.46
N ASN A 210 -17.85 -24.43 -6.73
CA ASN A 210 -17.53 -25.83 -7.09
C ASN A 210 -16.15 -26.03 -7.74
N LYS A 211 -15.38 -24.96 -8.02
CA LYS A 211 -14.05 -25.05 -8.67
C LYS A 211 -12.95 -24.35 -7.88
N LEU A 212 -11.74 -24.87 -8.03
CA LEU A 212 -10.51 -24.22 -7.58
C LEU A 212 -9.98 -23.32 -8.69
N LEU A 213 -9.30 -22.23 -8.33
CA LEU A 213 -8.64 -21.36 -9.32
C LEU A 213 -7.66 -22.18 -10.19
N PRO A 214 -7.59 -21.96 -11.52
CA PRO A 214 -6.71 -22.74 -12.39
C PRO A 214 -5.23 -22.68 -12.01
N GLN A 215 -4.81 -21.61 -11.33
CA GLN A 215 -3.46 -21.46 -10.78
C GLN A 215 -3.20 -22.40 -9.59
N ILE A 216 -4.22 -22.78 -8.81
CA ILE A 216 -4.07 -23.79 -7.76
C ILE A 216 -3.87 -25.18 -8.39
N GLU A 217 -4.61 -25.48 -9.46
CA GLU A 217 -4.49 -26.75 -10.17
C GLU A 217 -3.15 -26.88 -10.94
N ASP A 218 -2.73 -25.83 -11.65
CA ASP A 218 -1.39 -25.70 -12.25
C ASP A 218 -0.26 -25.82 -11.20
N GLY A 219 -0.49 -25.30 -10.00
CA GLY A 219 0.46 -25.40 -8.90
C GLY A 219 0.70 -26.84 -8.46
N ALA A 220 -0.37 -27.63 -8.29
CA ALA A 220 -0.25 -29.06 -7.98
C ALA A 220 0.49 -29.84 -9.08
N VAL A 221 0.25 -29.52 -10.37
CA VAL A 221 0.94 -30.16 -11.50
C VAL A 221 2.44 -29.84 -11.50
N LYS A 222 2.83 -28.59 -11.25
CA LYS A 222 4.25 -28.19 -11.18
C LYS A 222 4.97 -28.77 -9.97
N LEU A 223 4.30 -28.83 -8.81
CA LEU A 223 4.83 -29.50 -7.62
C LEU A 223 4.98 -31.01 -7.84
N GLN A 224 4.03 -31.65 -8.53
CA GLN A 224 4.18 -33.06 -8.91
C GLN A 224 5.39 -33.28 -9.83
N ALA A 225 5.64 -32.39 -10.79
CA ALA A 225 6.81 -32.48 -11.66
C ALA A 225 8.13 -32.35 -10.89
N LEU A 226 8.19 -31.49 -9.87
CA LEU A 226 9.35 -31.38 -8.97
C LEU A 226 9.59 -32.68 -8.19
N VAL A 227 8.52 -33.26 -7.63
CA VAL A 227 8.54 -34.53 -6.88
C VAL A 227 8.95 -35.70 -7.78
N ASP A 228 8.39 -35.80 -8.99
CA ASP A 228 8.69 -36.89 -9.93
C ASP A 228 10.13 -36.79 -10.47
N GLU A 229 10.63 -35.59 -10.80
CA GLU A 229 12.05 -35.38 -11.19
C GLU A 229 13.02 -35.71 -10.04
N PHE A 230 12.71 -35.30 -8.79
CA PHE A 230 13.57 -35.64 -7.64
C PHE A 230 13.58 -37.15 -7.35
N ASN A 231 12.42 -37.82 -7.40
CA ASN A 231 12.35 -39.28 -7.26
C ASN A 231 13.09 -40.01 -8.39
N SER A 232 13.17 -39.42 -9.60
CA SER A 232 13.90 -40.00 -10.74
C SER A 232 15.41 -40.12 -10.52
N LEU A 233 15.97 -39.41 -9.54
CA LEU A 233 17.40 -39.47 -9.17
C LEU A 233 17.80 -40.84 -8.57
N GLY A 234 16.84 -41.69 -8.20
CA GLY A 234 17.10 -43.06 -7.72
C GLY A 234 17.64 -43.17 -6.29
N ILE A 235 17.73 -42.05 -5.56
CA ILE A 235 18.29 -41.96 -4.20
C ILE A 235 17.29 -42.36 -3.09
N GLY A 236 16.31 -43.20 -3.41
CA GLY A 236 15.14 -43.47 -2.57
C GLY A 236 14.05 -42.40 -2.71
N THR A 237 12.83 -42.74 -2.32
CA THR A 237 11.66 -41.86 -2.49
C THR A 237 11.64 -40.71 -1.50
N LEU A 238 11.03 -39.60 -1.93
CA LEU A 238 10.61 -38.50 -1.07
C LEU A 238 9.52 -38.97 -0.09
N LYS A 239 9.68 -38.64 1.20
CA LYS A 239 8.66 -38.85 2.23
C LYS A 239 7.67 -37.68 2.30
N ASN A 240 6.54 -37.86 2.98
CA ASN A 240 5.52 -36.81 3.11
C ASN A 240 5.99 -35.60 3.94
N ASP A 241 6.81 -35.85 4.97
CA ASP A 241 7.50 -34.86 5.81
C ASP A 241 8.54 -34.05 5.03
N GLU A 242 9.20 -34.65 4.05
CA GLU A 242 10.26 -34.02 3.24
C GLU A 242 9.73 -33.10 2.13
N PHE A 243 8.41 -32.89 2.03
CA PHE A 243 7.80 -32.21 0.87
C PHE A 243 8.14 -30.72 0.76
N LEU A 244 8.04 -29.95 1.85
CA LEU A 244 8.41 -28.54 1.83
C LEU A 244 9.93 -28.34 1.78
N ASP A 245 10.70 -29.25 2.41
CA ASP A 245 12.17 -29.28 2.27
C ASP A 245 12.59 -29.42 0.79
N LEU A 246 11.85 -30.18 -0.04
CA LEU A 246 12.18 -30.32 -1.46
C LEU A 246 11.98 -29.01 -2.25
N VAL A 247 10.96 -28.26 -1.87
CA VAL A 247 10.64 -26.97 -2.49
C VAL A 247 11.66 -25.91 -2.06
N VAL A 248 12.01 -25.86 -0.77
CA VAL A 248 12.92 -24.87 -0.20
C VAL A 248 14.38 -25.22 -0.48
N ASN A 249 14.85 -26.40 -0.07
CA ASN A 249 16.25 -26.82 -0.02
C ASN A 249 16.45 -28.30 -0.49
N PRO A 250 16.29 -28.61 -1.80
CA PRO A 250 16.45 -29.97 -2.33
C PRO A 250 17.87 -30.52 -2.12
N ASP A 251 18.88 -29.66 -2.04
CA ASP A 251 20.28 -30.00 -1.82
C ASP A 251 20.50 -30.65 -0.43
N GLN A 252 19.74 -30.25 0.60
CA GLN A 252 19.74 -30.86 1.93
C GLN A 252 19.18 -32.29 1.91
N ILE A 253 18.03 -32.51 1.27
CA ILE A 253 17.46 -33.86 1.12
C ILE A 253 18.39 -34.75 0.30
N PHE A 254 18.90 -34.24 -0.82
CA PHE A 254 19.81 -34.99 -1.69
C PHE A 254 21.06 -35.45 -0.94
N THR A 255 21.66 -34.55 -0.14
CA THR A 255 22.86 -34.86 0.66
C THR A 255 22.54 -35.84 1.79
N SER A 256 21.37 -35.73 2.43
CA SER A 256 20.91 -36.67 3.46
C SER A 256 20.70 -38.09 2.90
N LYS A 257 20.10 -38.22 1.72
CA LYS A 257 19.84 -39.51 1.06
C LYS A 257 21.05 -40.08 0.31
N ASN A 258 22.00 -39.25 -0.12
CA ASN A 258 23.15 -39.64 -0.93
C ASN A 258 24.46 -38.91 -0.52
N PRO A 259 25.00 -39.18 0.68
CA PRO A 259 26.11 -38.42 1.27
C PRO A 259 27.47 -38.58 0.55
N ASN A 260 27.59 -39.50 -0.40
CA ASN A 260 28.83 -39.79 -1.14
C ASN A 260 28.85 -39.20 -2.56
N SER A 261 27.94 -38.28 -2.89
CA SER A 261 27.73 -37.78 -4.25
C SER A 261 28.24 -36.35 -4.48
N ASN A 262 28.87 -36.10 -5.64
CA ASN A 262 29.20 -34.75 -6.10
C ASN A 262 27.93 -34.00 -6.55
N GLN A 263 27.42 -33.14 -5.68
CA GLN A 263 26.09 -32.50 -5.76
C GLN A 263 25.79 -31.76 -7.09
N SER A 264 26.77 -30.99 -7.61
CA SER A 264 26.53 -29.86 -8.53
C SER A 264 25.72 -30.15 -9.81
N ASN A 265 25.95 -31.30 -10.47
CA ASN A 265 25.25 -31.62 -11.72
C ASN A 265 23.91 -32.35 -11.51
N SER A 266 23.74 -33.07 -10.41
CA SER A 266 22.63 -34.01 -10.19
C SER A 266 21.28 -33.30 -10.04
N LEU A 267 21.27 -32.13 -9.38
CA LEU A 267 20.05 -31.38 -9.08
C LEU A 267 19.68 -30.31 -10.12
N LYS A 268 20.39 -30.20 -11.25
CA LYS A 268 20.16 -29.11 -12.21
C LYS A 268 18.69 -29.01 -12.65
N ARG A 269 18.08 -30.14 -13.04
CA ARG A 269 16.69 -30.18 -13.52
C ARG A 269 15.67 -29.91 -12.41
N VAL A 270 15.87 -30.50 -11.23
CA VAL A 270 15.10 -30.20 -10.00
C VAL A 270 15.11 -28.69 -9.76
N ASN A 271 16.28 -28.07 -9.81
CA ASN A 271 16.46 -26.64 -9.58
C ASN A 271 15.92 -25.75 -10.72
N ASP A 272 15.87 -26.25 -11.97
CA ASP A 272 15.22 -25.54 -13.08
C ASP A 272 13.69 -25.61 -12.99
N ILE A 273 13.09 -26.75 -12.60
CA ILE A 273 11.64 -26.86 -12.31
C ILE A 273 11.27 -25.99 -11.11
N ARG A 274 12.07 -26.00 -10.05
CA ARG A 274 11.85 -25.25 -8.80
C ARG A 274 11.77 -23.74 -9.04
N LYS A 275 12.50 -23.19 -10.02
CA LYS A 275 12.38 -21.76 -10.42
C LYS A 275 11.01 -21.43 -11.03
N GLU A 276 10.38 -22.36 -11.74
CA GLU A 276 9.08 -22.11 -12.38
C GLU A 276 7.93 -22.01 -11.35
N LEU A 277 8.10 -22.57 -10.15
CA LEU A 277 7.15 -22.42 -9.04
C LEU A 277 7.00 -20.96 -8.58
N LEU A 278 8.06 -20.15 -8.71
CA LEU A 278 8.05 -18.73 -8.33
C LEU A 278 7.17 -17.87 -9.26
N LYS A 279 6.73 -18.40 -10.40
CA LYS A 279 5.84 -17.72 -11.36
C LYS A 279 4.35 -17.90 -11.09
N ASN A 280 3.97 -18.74 -10.11
CA ASN A 280 2.59 -19.00 -9.75
C ASN A 280 2.37 -18.59 -8.27
N PRO A 281 1.41 -17.70 -7.96
CA PRO A 281 1.24 -17.13 -6.61
C PRO A 281 0.91 -18.17 -5.52
N TYR A 282 0.44 -19.36 -5.89
CA TYR A 282 0.13 -20.42 -4.94
C TYR A 282 1.31 -21.36 -4.66
N THR A 283 2.36 -21.36 -5.49
CA THR A 283 3.55 -22.23 -5.32
C THR A 283 4.83 -21.47 -4.96
N VAL A 284 4.72 -20.22 -4.55
CA VAL A 284 5.87 -19.41 -4.14
C VAL A 284 6.43 -19.86 -2.79
N PHE A 285 7.75 -20.00 -2.74
CA PHE A 285 8.54 -20.33 -1.56
C PHE A 285 9.72 -19.33 -1.41
N GLN A 286 10.37 -19.32 -0.25
CA GLN A 286 11.62 -18.61 0.06
C GLN A 286 12.42 -19.49 1.05
N ILE A 287 12.94 -18.94 2.16
CA ILE A 287 13.33 -19.72 3.35
C ILE A 287 12.11 -20.46 3.93
N MET A 288 12.32 -21.46 4.79
CA MET A 288 11.25 -22.34 5.27
C MET A 288 10.11 -21.57 5.95
N GLU A 289 10.43 -20.75 6.95
CA GLU A 289 9.49 -19.91 7.69
C GLU A 289 8.58 -19.06 6.77
N LEU A 290 9.19 -18.32 5.83
CA LEU A 290 8.43 -17.56 4.82
C LEU A 290 7.61 -18.41 3.86
N THR A 291 7.89 -19.71 3.76
CA THR A 291 7.17 -20.69 2.94
C THR A 291 6.00 -21.29 3.72
N GLU A 292 6.16 -21.50 5.04
CA GLU A 292 5.12 -21.96 5.96
C GLU A 292 3.97 -20.95 6.11
N LEU A 293 4.26 -19.64 6.03
CA LEU A 293 3.22 -18.59 6.01
C LEU A 293 2.37 -18.57 4.73
N LYS A 294 2.88 -19.08 3.60
CA LYS A 294 2.33 -18.86 2.26
C LYS A 294 1.21 -19.84 1.89
N PRO A 295 0.50 -19.64 0.76
CA PRO A 295 -0.52 -20.58 0.32
C PRO A 295 0.03 -21.99 0.03
N ILE A 296 1.31 -22.14 -0.32
CA ILE A 296 1.90 -23.43 -0.70
C ILE A 296 1.83 -24.49 0.41
N SER A 297 2.22 -24.14 1.64
CA SER A 297 2.17 -25.00 2.83
C SER A 297 0.73 -25.34 3.26
N LYS A 298 -0.22 -24.46 2.93
CA LYS A 298 -1.63 -24.52 3.37
C LYS A 298 -2.53 -25.23 2.35
N ILE A 299 -2.15 -25.22 1.07
CA ILE A 299 -2.93 -25.79 -0.04
C ILE A 299 -2.44 -27.18 -0.42
N TYR A 300 -1.13 -27.45 -0.45
CA TYR A 300 -0.58 -28.70 -1.00
C TYR A 300 0.09 -29.58 0.05
N TYR A 301 -0.10 -30.89 -0.11
CA TYR A 301 0.59 -31.90 0.69
C TYR A 301 1.00 -33.08 -0.19
N LEU A 302 1.96 -33.89 0.30
CA LEU A 302 2.35 -35.12 -0.34
C LEU A 302 1.64 -36.33 0.31
N ASP A 303 1.12 -37.21 -0.53
CA ASP A 303 0.51 -38.49 -0.18
C ASP A 303 1.14 -39.58 -1.07
N ASN A 304 2.02 -40.40 -0.49
CA ASN A 304 2.60 -41.58 -1.15
C ASN A 304 3.24 -41.25 -2.52
N GLY A 305 4.01 -40.16 -2.57
CA GLY A 305 4.68 -39.69 -3.80
C GLY A 305 3.78 -38.93 -4.78
N LYS A 306 2.51 -38.68 -4.44
CA LYS A 306 1.61 -37.82 -5.23
C LYS A 306 1.21 -36.57 -4.46
N VAL A 307 1.31 -35.42 -5.13
CA VAL A 307 0.89 -34.12 -4.61
C VAL A 307 -0.64 -34.06 -4.64
N ARG A 308 -1.20 -33.60 -3.53
CA ARG A 308 -2.63 -33.46 -3.28
C ARG A 308 -2.95 -32.01 -2.94
N ILE A 309 -4.25 -31.69 -2.95
CA ILE A 309 -4.76 -30.37 -2.58
C ILE A 309 -5.71 -30.50 -1.39
N HIS A 310 -5.47 -29.73 -0.33
CA HIS A 310 -6.42 -29.49 0.75
C HIS A 310 -7.60 -28.68 0.21
N LYS A 311 -8.63 -29.38 -0.30
CA LYS A 311 -9.72 -28.76 -1.06
C LYS A 311 -10.42 -27.62 -0.33
N GLU A 312 -10.71 -27.78 0.96
CA GLU A 312 -11.42 -26.77 1.76
C GLU A 312 -10.61 -25.46 1.83
N THR A 313 -9.34 -25.54 2.26
CA THR A 313 -8.40 -24.41 2.26
C THR A 313 -8.23 -23.78 0.88
N ALA A 314 -8.14 -24.60 -0.17
CA ALA A 314 -8.02 -24.16 -1.55
C ALA A 314 -9.29 -23.45 -2.08
N HIS A 315 -10.47 -23.87 -1.62
CA HIS A 315 -11.73 -23.17 -1.90
C HIS A 315 -11.77 -21.80 -1.20
N THR A 316 -11.34 -21.70 0.06
CA THR A 316 -11.23 -20.41 0.76
C THR A 316 -10.34 -19.42 -0.01
N PHE A 317 -9.13 -19.85 -0.42
CA PHE A 317 -8.24 -19.03 -1.26
C PHE A 317 -8.82 -18.68 -2.64
N SER A 318 -9.70 -19.52 -3.18
CA SER A 318 -10.40 -19.25 -4.44
C SER A 318 -11.50 -18.20 -4.25
N GLN A 319 -12.36 -18.39 -3.25
CA GLN A 319 -13.48 -17.50 -2.90
C GLN A 319 -13.03 -16.10 -2.45
N GLN A 320 -11.89 -15.99 -1.75
CA GLN A 320 -11.29 -14.70 -1.38
C GLN A 320 -10.99 -13.80 -2.60
N THR A 321 -10.86 -14.36 -3.81
CA THR A 321 -10.67 -13.58 -5.04
C THR A 321 -11.97 -13.13 -5.70
N GLN A 322 -13.13 -13.59 -5.25
CA GLN A 322 -14.42 -13.31 -5.88
C GLN A 322 -14.79 -11.82 -5.81
N LEU A 323 -15.35 -11.30 -6.91
CA LEU A 323 -16.09 -10.05 -6.96
C LEU A 323 -17.59 -10.35 -7.10
N PHE A 324 -18.42 -9.40 -6.66
CA PHE A 324 -19.88 -9.52 -6.55
C PHE A 324 -20.59 -8.42 -7.37
N PRO A 325 -21.91 -8.49 -7.56
CA PRO A 325 -22.68 -7.48 -8.28
C PRO A 325 -22.51 -6.05 -7.73
N SER A 326 -22.91 -5.07 -8.53
CA SER A 326 -22.74 -3.63 -8.30
C SER A 326 -23.71 -3.08 -7.23
N GLU A 327 -23.65 -3.62 -6.01
CA GLU A 327 -24.50 -3.26 -4.87
C GLU A 327 -24.13 -1.89 -4.27
N PHE A 328 -24.23 -0.80 -5.04
CA PHE A 328 -23.95 0.56 -4.57
C PHE A 328 -24.75 1.64 -5.32
N GLU A 329 -24.76 2.84 -4.74
CA GLU A 329 -25.12 4.08 -5.43
C GLU A 329 -23.86 4.91 -5.66
N LEU A 330 -23.78 5.60 -6.80
CA LEU A 330 -22.69 6.50 -7.17
C LEU A 330 -23.27 7.82 -7.69
N ASP A 331 -22.70 8.93 -7.24
CA ASP A 331 -23.15 10.28 -7.57
C ASP A 331 -21.97 11.22 -7.85
N GLU A 332 -22.25 12.34 -8.52
CA GLU A 332 -21.32 13.49 -8.64
C GLU A 332 -19.90 13.06 -9.07
N LEU A 333 -19.79 12.33 -10.20
CA LEU A 333 -18.51 11.86 -10.75
C LEU A 333 -17.83 12.97 -11.53
N TYR A 334 -16.68 13.44 -11.05
CA TYR A 334 -15.81 14.40 -11.71
C TYR A 334 -14.50 13.75 -12.17
N ILE A 335 -14.04 14.15 -13.36
CA ILE A 335 -12.76 13.74 -13.94
C ILE A 335 -12.03 14.97 -14.48
N TRP A 336 -10.80 15.19 -14.01
CA TRP A 336 -9.91 16.28 -14.47
C TRP A 336 -8.69 15.74 -15.22
N ASP A 337 -8.15 16.54 -16.11
CA ASP A 337 -6.83 16.37 -16.75
C ASP A 337 -5.70 17.11 -16.00
N LYS A 338 -5.85 17.25 -14.68
CA LYS A 338 -4.83 17.74 -13.73
C LYS A 338 -4.84 16.90 -12.44
N ASN A 339 -3.72 16.90 -11.73
CA ASN A 339 -3.64 16.45 -10.33
C ASN A 339 -4.23 17.53 -9.41
N LEU A 340 -5.29 17.21 -8.67
CA LEU A 340 -5.84 18.10 -7.64
C LEU A 340 -4.94 18.12 -6.40
N ASN A 341 -4.81 19.28 -5.75
CA ASN A 341 -4.16 19.38 -4.45
C ASN A 341 -5.15 19.15 -3.29
N ALA A 342 -4.62 18.94 -2.07
CA ALA A 342 -5.45 18.60 -0.91
C ALA A 342 -6.49 19.66 -0.51
N SER A 343 -6.26 20.95 -0.76
CA SER A 343 -7.30 21.98 -0.54
C SER A 343 -8.42 21.85 -1.57
N GLU A 344 -8.09 21.68 -2.86
CA GLU A 344 -9.11 21.51 -3.91
C GLU A 344 -10.03 20.31 -3.62
N VAL A 345 -9.46 19.18 -3.16
CA VAL A 345 -10.25 18.00 -2.77
C VAL A 345 -11.13 18.31 -1.55
N LEU A 346 -10.58 18.89 -0.48
CA LEU A 346 -11.35 19.26 0.71
C LEU A 346 -12.46 20.29 0.43
N ASP A 347 -12.20 21.24 -0.48
CA ASP A 347 -13.16 22.29 -0.86
C ASP A 347 -14.24 21.77 -1.83
N THR A 348 -14.01 20.65 -2.54
CA THR A 348 -15.11 19.91 -3.21
C THR A 348 -16.00 19.16 -2.22
N TYR A 349 -15.42 18.51 -1.19
CA TYR A 349 -16.19 17.82 -0.15
C TYR A 349 -17.15 18.78 0.58
N ARG A 350 -16.62 19.95 0.95
CA ARG A 350 -17.33 21.03 1.68
C ARG A 350 -18.56 21.60 0.97
N LYS A 351 -18.78 21.30 -0.30
CA LYS A 351 -20.01 21.65 -1.01
C LYS A 351 -21.23 20.84 -0.54
N TYR A 352 -21.00 19.63 -0.03
CA TYR A 352 -22.06 18.67 0.29
C TYR A 352 -22.09 18.24 1.76
N LYS A 353 -20.92 18.07 2.40
CA LYS A 353 -20.81 17.72 3.83
C LYS A 353 -19.84 18.66 4.55
N ASN A 354 -20.15 18.97 5.80
CA ASN A 354 -19.25 19.75 6.67
C ASN A 354 -17.97 18.95 6.98
N SER A 355 -16.80 19.57 6.84
CA SER A 355 -15.52 19.00 7.25
C SER A 355 -14.68 20.06 7.96
N THR A 356 -14.31 19.78 9.21
CA THR A 356 -13.25 20.52 9.90
C THR A 356 -11.97 20.39 9.09
N ALA A 357 -11.25 21.50 8.92
CA ALA A 357 -9.87 21.41 8.43
C ALA A 357 -9.06 20.55 9.41
N PHE A 358 -8.03 19.86 8.92
CA PHE A 358 -6.96 19.42 9.82
C PHE A 358 -6.37 20.69 10.45
N LYS A 359 -6.60 20.87 11.76
CA LYS A 359 -6.08 22.01 12.48
C LYS A 359 -4.70 21.65 13.00
N PHE A 360 -3.67 22.26 12.41
CA PHE A 360 -2.34 22.25 12.98
C PHE A 360 -2.32 23.08 14.27
N ASP A 361 -1.51 22.65 15.24
CA ASP A 361 -1.01 23.58 16.25
C ASP A 361 0.03 24.51 15.61
N SER A 362 0.25 25.69 16.19
CA SER A 362 1.21 26.66 15.64
C SER A 362 2.66 26.18 15.72
N LYS A 363 2.95 25.34 16.72
CA LYS A 363 4.23 24.67 16.97
C LYS A 363 3.99 23.39 17.79
N LEU A 364 4.84 22.38 17.61
CA LEU A 364 4.97 21.24 18.51
C LEU A 364 6.28 21.35 19.32
N ASP A 365 6.24 20.95 20.58
CA ASP A 365 7.42 20.89 21.46
C ASP A 365 8.19 19.56 21.34
N SER A 366 7.51 18.47 20.94
CA SER A 366 8.10 17.13 20.88
C SER A 366 7.52 16.26 19.77
N LEU A 367 8.22 15.14 19.48
CA LEU A 367 7.84 14.16 18.46
C LEU A 367 8.32 12.75 18.87
N ASN A 368 7.42 11.76 18.87
CA ASN A 368 7.70 10.36 19.15
C ASN A 368 7.83 9.59 17.81
N ILE A 369 9.02 9.05 17.53
CA ILE A 369 9.29 8.29 16.29
C ILE A 369 9.62 6.84 16.61
N GLY A 370 8.91 5.90 16.00
CA GLY A 370 9.25 4.49 15.97
C GLY A 370 10.06 4.10 14.73
N ASN A 371 10.99 3.16 14.86
CA ASN A 371 11.51 2.35 13.75
C ASN A 371 11.29 0.86 14.05
N TRP A 372 10.80 0.11 13.06
CA TRP A 372 10.51 -1.31 13.23
C TRP A 372 10.50 -2.07 11.90
N ASN A 373 11.36 -3.09 11.76
CA ASN A 373 11.08 -4.21 10.87
C ASN A 373 9.95 -5.04 11.52
N ILE A 374 8.86 -5.27 10.77
CA ILE A 374 7.67 -5.97 11.26
C ILE A 374 7.53 -7.40 10.73
N TRP A 375 8.62 -8.03 10.33
CA TRP A 375 8.74 -9.49 10.11
C TRP A 375 7.66 -10.09 9.19
N HIS A 376 7.98 -10.17 7.90
CA HIS A 376 7.11 -10.79 6.89
C HIS A 376 5.69 -10.15 6.79
N GLY A 377 5.58 -8.89 7.22
CA GLY A 377 4.36 -8.06 7.19
C GLY A 377 3.51 -8.15 8.44
N GLY A 378 4.02 -8.73 9.53
CA GLY A 378 3.24 -9.06 10.72
C GLY A 378 2.18 -10.09 10.38
N LYS A 379 2.59 -11.22 9.80
CA LYS A 379 1.68 -12.26 9.27
C LYS A 379 1.86 -13.65 9.91
N HIS A 380 2.72 -13.75 10.92
CA HIS A 380 2.99 -15.00 11.62
C HIS A 380 1.82 -15.44 12.49
N PHE A 381 1.29 -14.54 13.32
CA PHE A 381 0.17 -14.85 14.23
C PHE A 381 -1.17 -14.30 13.72
N THR A 382 -2.19 -15.14 13.82
CA THR A 382 -3.54 -15.00 13.24
C THR A 382 -4.64 -15.33 14.25
N ILE A 383 -5.83 -14.76 14.09
CA ILE A 383 -6.96 -15.05 14.99
C ILE A 383 -7.37 -16.53 14.94
N GLU A 384 -7.25 -17.17 13.77
CA GLU A 384 -7.66 -18.57 13.54
C GLU A 384 -6.76 -19.60 14.24
N ASN A 385 -5.43 -19.45 14.16
CA ASN A 385 -4.49 -20.41 14.75
C ASN A 385 -4.03 -19.99 16.16
N ASP A 386 -3.91 -18.69 16.41
CA ASP A 386 -3.15 -18.14 17.55
C ASP A 386 -4.03 -17.33 18.52
N ASN A 387 -5.27 -17.03 18.14
CA ASN A 387 -6.23 -16.15 18.83
C ASN A 387 -5.90 -14.63 18.80
N TRP A 388 -4.90 -14.19 18.02
CA TRP A 388 -4.59 -12.76 17.83
C TRP A 388 -3.98 -12.46 16.46
N ASP A 389 -4.24 -11.27 15.91
CA ASP A 389 -3.65 -10.81 14.63
C ASP A 389 -2.41 -9.95 14.90
N SER A 390 -1.27 -10.35 14.34
CA SER A 390 0.01 -9.62 14.44
C SER A 390 -0.07 -8.17 13.97
N ARG A 391 -0.85 -7.88 12.91
CA ARG A 391 -1.08 -6.51 12.40
C ARG A 391 -1.85 -5.67 13.41
N MET A 392 -2.80 -6.27 14.12
CA MET A 392 -3.56 -5.61 15.19
C MET A 392 -2.70 -5.36 16.44
N ARG A 393 -1.78 -6.27 16.78
CA ARG A 393 -0.78 -6.04 17.83
C ARG A 393 0.17 -4.89 17.50
N ILE A 394 0.61 -4.77 16.25
CA ILE A 394 1.40 -3.61 15.79
C ILE A 394 0.60 -2.31 15.96
N VAL A 395 -0.68 -2.31 15.57
CA VAL A 395 -1.61 -1.18 15.77
C VAL A 395 -1.80 -0.82 17.26
N GLU A 396 -1.97 -1.83 18.12
CA GLU A 396 -2.10 -1.72 19.58
C GLU A 396 -0.85 -1.04 20.17
N MET A 397 0.34 -1.56 19.85
CA MET A 397 1.63 -1.03 20.32
C MET A 397 1.90 0.40 19.86
N ILE A 398 1.60 0.74 18.61
CA ILE A 398 1.74 2.11 18.08
C ILE A 398 0.82 3.10 18.81
N LYS A 399 -0.38 2.67 19.20
CA LYS A 399 -1.34 3.46 20.00
C LYS A 399 -0.87 3.64 21.44
N GLU A 400 -0.52 2.55 22.14
CA GLU A 400 -0.13 2.61 23.56
C GLU A 400 1.22 3.28 23.82
N LYS A 401 2.19 3.16 22.89
CA LYS A 401 3.46 3.88 22.97
C LYS A 401 3.40 5.32 22.46
N ASP A 402 2.22 5.77 22.03
CA ASP A 402 1.92 7.13 21.57
C ASP A 402 2.85 7.61 20.44
N LEU A 403 3.01 6.81 19.38
CA LEU A 403 3.92 7.12 18.28
C LEU A 403 3.27 8.03 17.23
N ASP A 404 3.98 9.09 16.83
CA ASP A 404 3.49 10.07 15.86
C ASP A 404 3.95 9.79 14.42
N VAL A 405 5.11 9.16 14.28
CA VAL A 405 5.70 8.70 13.02
C VAL A 405 6.26 7.31 13.24
N VAL A 406 6.00 6.39 12.32
CA VAL A 406 6.57 5.04 12.36
C VAL A 406 7.24 4.75 11.01
N LEU A 407 8.53 4.43 11.08
CA LEU A 407 9.36 3.99 9.97
C LEU A 407 9.29 2.46 9.94
N LEU A 408 8.67 1.89 8.90
CA LEU A 408 8.42 0.45 8.82
C LEU A 408 9.20 -0.22 7.69
N GLN A 409 9.72 -1.40 8.00
CA GLN A 409 10.37 -2.33 7.07
C GLN A 409 9.60 -3.67 7.01
N GLU A 410 9.80 -4.43 5.94
CA GLU A 410 9.18 -5.73 5.66
C GLU A 410 7.65 -5.75 5.79
N THR A 411 7.01 -4.65 5.38
CA THR A 411 5.55 -4.53 5.55
C THR A 411 4.76 -5.38 4.56
N TYR A 412 5.33 -5.69 3.38
CA TYR A 412 4.75 -6.52 2.32
C TYR A 412 3.24 -6.27 2.13
N SER A 413 2.88 -5.01 1.83
CA SER A 413 1.50 -4.51 1.71
C SER A 413 0.59 -4.79 2.93
N SER A 414 1.12 -4.54 4.13
CA SER A 414 0.36 -4.59 5.41
C SER A 414 0.39 -3.26 6.17
N GLY A 415 1.36 -2.38 5.87
CA GLY A 415 1.51 -1.06 6.51
C GLY A 415 0.34 -0.12 6.25
N ASP A 416 -0.39 -0.31 5.15
CA ASP A 416 -1.60 0.44 4.80
C ASP A 416 -2.86 -0.08 5.52
N PHE A 417 -2.93 -1.35 5.91
CA PHE A 417 -3.92 -1.83 6.89
C PHE A 417 -3.60 -1.27 8.28
N ILE A 418 -2.34 -1.33 8.71
CA ILE A 418 -1.90 -0.76 10.00
C ILE A 418 -2.23 0.74 10.07
N ALA A 419 -1.98 1.49 9.00
CA ALA A 419 -2.37 2.89 8.90
C ALA A 419 -3.91 3.12 8.88
N ALA A 420 -4.70 2.14 8.41
CA ALA A 420 -6.17 2.19 8.45
C ALA A 420 -6.67 2.34 9.88
N GLU A 421 -6.23 1.43 10.74
CA GLU A 421 -6.70 1.27 12.11
C GLU A 421 -6.18 2.35 13.07
N LEU A 422 -5.06 2.96 12.70
CA LEU A 422 -4.54 4.17 13.32
C LEU A 422 -5.29 5.42 12.84
N GLY A 423 -5.87 5.40 11.64
CA GLY A 423 -6.42 6.58 10.96
C GLY A 423 -5.35 7.53 10.41
N TYR A 424 -4.10 7.07 10.33
CA TYR A 424 -2.91 7.87 10.02
C TYR A 424 -2.69 7.99 8.50
N TYR A 425 -1.85 8.94 8.09
CA TYR A 425 -1.35 9.07 6.73
C TYR A 425 -0.34 7.96 6.43
N PHE A 426 -0.45 7.35 5.26
CA PHE A 426 0.42 6.27 4.78
C PHE A 426 1.19 6.66 3.51
N VAL A 427 2.43 6.19 3.38
CA VAL A 427 3.16 6.25 2.12
C VAL A 427 4.06 5.02 1.89
N THR A 428 4.07 4.53 0.66
CA THR A 428 4.98 3.45 0.21
C THR A 428 5.46 3.64 -1.23
N ALA A 429 6.49 2.89 -1.59
CA ALA A 429 7.10 2.84 -2.91
C ALA A 429 6.56 1.67 -3.74
N SER A 430 6.99 1.61 -4.99
CA SER A 430 6.71 0.53 -5.94
C SER A 430 6.92 -0.86 -5.34
N ASP A 431 5.96 -1.75 -5.58
CA ASP A 431 6.19 -3.17 -5.40
C ASP A 431 7.35 -3.60 -6.31
N TRP A 432 8.26 -4.42 -5.76
CA TRP A 432 9.23 -5.14 -6.59
C TRP A 432 8.57 -6.38 -7.20
N ASP A 433 7.41 -6.78 -6.67
CA ASP A 433 6.63 -8.01 -6.87
C ASP A 433 7.50 -9.28 -6.73
N TYR A 434 8.59 -9.15 -5.98
CA TYR A 434 9.46 -10.27 -5.63
C TYR A 434 8.65 -11.29 -4.85
N CYS A 435 8.42 -12.44 -5.47
CA CYS A 435 7.61 -13.53 -4.92
C CYS A 435 6.15 -13.08 -4.60
N PHE A 436 5.61 -12.13 -5.36
CA PHE A 436 4.29 -11.50 -5.20
C PHE A 436 4.00 -10.85 -3.83
N GLN A 437 5.02 -10.57 -3.02
CA GLN A 437 4.80 -10.25 -1.59
C GLN A 437 4.12 -8.89 -1.33
N GLY A 438 4.35 -7.88 -2.17
CA GLY A 438 3.87 -6.52 -1.93
C GLY A 438 5.00 -5.53 -1.59
N SER A 439 4.64 -4.26 -1.47
CA SER A 439 5.57 -3.17 -1.17
C SER A 439 6.24 -3.35 0.20
N ASN A 440 7.58 -3.31 0.25
CA ASN A 440 8.38 -3.57 1.44
C ASN A 440 8.33 -2.42 2.46
N ILE A 441 8.81 -1.24 2.07
CA ILE A 441 9.08 -0.11 2.98
C ILE A 441 7.89 0.84 3.04
N SER A 442 7.56 1.33 4.23
CA SER A 442 6.57 2.41 4.37
C SER A 442 6.91 3.40 5.48
N ILE A 443 6.23 4.54 5.46
CA ILE A 443 6.13 5.46 6.59
C ILE A 443 4.65 5.65 6.92
N ILE A 444 4.32 5.58 8.20
CA ILE A 444 3.00 5.91 8.74
C ILE A 444 3.15 7.16 9.62
N SER A 445 2.24 8.13 9.55
CA SER A 445 2.28 9.31 10.43
C SER A 445 0.92 9.90 10.77
N ARG A 446 0.80 10.47 11.98
CA ARG A 446 -0.30 11.37 12.37
C ARG A 446 -0.36 12.65 11.53
N TYR A 447 0.77 13.03 10.90
CA TYR A 447 0.95 14.31 10.24
C TYR A 447 0.80 14.22 8.70
N PRO A 448 0.17 15.22 8.06
CA PRO A 448 0.02 15.26 6.62
C PRO A 448 1.35 15.18 5.86
N ILE A 449 1.39 14.31 4.84
CA ILE A 449 2.56 14.08 4.00
C ILE A 449 2.54 15.06 2.81
N LYS A 450 3.49 16.00 2.80
CA LYS A 450 3.61 17.05 1.78
C LYS A 450 4.27 16.53 0.51
N GLU A 451 5.49 16.02 0.63
CA GLU A 451 6.37 15.61 -0.47
C GLU A 451 6.89 14.18 -0.22
N VAL A 452 7.09 13.40 -1.29
CA VAL A 452 7.54 11.99 -1.20
C VAL A 452 8.69 11.72 -2.18
N PHE A 453 9.75 11.11 -1.67
CA PHE A 453 11.02 10.89 -2.36
C PHE A 453 11.40 9.41 -2.33
N VAL A 454 11.68 8.83 -3.49
CA VAL A 454 12.12 7.44 -3.64
C VAL A 454 13.27 7.39 -4.64
N PRO A 455 14.45 6.85 -4.29
CA PRO A 455 15.52 6.63 -5.25
C PRO A 455 15.14 5.46 -6.19
N LEU A 456 15.03 5.71 -7.50
CA LEU A 456 14.54 4.71 -8.47
C LEU A 456 15.31 3.37 -8.38
N GLU A 457 16.64 3.44 -8.35
CA GLU A 457 17.54 2.27 -8.27
C GLU A 457 17.59 1.57 -6.89
N ALA A 458 16.92 2.12 -5.88
CA ALA A 458 16.89 1.59 -4.51
C ALA A 458 15.47 1.70 -3.90
N SER A 459 14.44 1.63 -4.74
CA SER A 459 13.04 1.85 -4.37
C SER A 459 12.46 0.79 -3.43
N PHE A 460 13.08 -0.38 -3.37
CA PHE A 460 12.78 -1.45 -2.39
C PHE A 460 13.48 -1.25 -1.03
N MET A 461 14.44 -0.31 -0.94
CA MET A 461 15.36 -0.13 0.20
C MET A 461 15.14 1.19 0.95
N ASN A 462 14.43 2.16 0.37
CA ASN A 462 14.21 3.46 0.98
C ASN A 462 12.89 4.11 0.54
N ILE A 463 12.23 4.78 1.49
CA ILE A 463 11.32 5.88 1.19
C ILE A 463 11.55 7.06 2.13
N GLY A 464 11.51 8.28 1.58
CA GLY A 464 11.52 9.53 2.32
C GLY A 464 10.21 10.28 2.17
N ALA A 465 9.72 10.85 3.26
CA ALA A 465 8.53 11.69 3.32
C ALA A 465 8.87 13.03 3.98
N LYS A 466 8.26 14.11 3.49
CA LYS A 466 8.26 15.40 4.19
C LYS A 466 6.93 15.59 4.88
N LEU A 467 6.95 15.69 6.21
CA LEU A 467 5.76 15.77 7.06
C LEU A 467 5.54 17.22 7.49
N ILE A 468 4.29 17.67 7.51
CA ILE A 468 3.88 18.97 8.07
C ILE A 468 3.50 18.74 9.54
N LEU A 469 4.37 19.11 10.47
CA LEU A 469 4.18 18.86 11.90
C LEU A 469 3.24 19.90 12.54
N SER A 470 3.38 21.16 12.14
CA SER A 470 2.69 22.32 12.69
C SER A 470 2.56 23.41 11.62
N GLU A 471 1.93 24.55 11.94
CA GLU A 471 1.90 25.71 11.04
C GLU A 471 3.30 26.25 10.69
N SER A 472 4.33 25.93 11.49
CA SER A 472 5.69 26.46 11.36
C SER A 472 6.80 25.42 11.16
N GLN A 473 6.53 24.12 11.33
CA GLN A 473 7.56 23.07 11.32
C GLN A 473 7.27 21.97 10.29
N GLU A 474 8.31 21.62 9.55
CA GLU A 474 8.36 20.45 8.66
C GLU A 474 9.54 19.56 9.06
N ILE A 475 9.42 18.24 8.81
CA ILE A 475 10.52 17.29 9.02
C ILE A 475 10.62 16.31 7.85
N TYR A 476 11.84 15.90 7.50
CA TYR A 476 12.06 14.75 6.63
C TYR A 476 12.15 13.48 7.48
N ALA A 477 11.19 12.58 7.33
CA ALA A 477 11.21 11.23 7.87
C ALA A 477 11.64 10.26 6.75
N MET A 478 12.58 9.34 7.02
CA MET A 478 13.04 8.37 6.02
C MET A 478 13.15 6.98 6.64
N SER A 479 12.41 6.03 6.06
CA SER A 479 12.45 4.59 6.41
C SER A 479 13.37 3.85 5.45
N ASN A 480 14.15 2.91 5.96
CA ASN A 480 15.19 2.21 5.20
C ASN A 480 15.28 0.72 5.58
N TRP A 481 15.68 -0.12 4.62
CA TRP A 481 16.06 -1.52 4.81
C TRP A 481 17.24 -1.79 3.87
N TYR A 482 18.35 -2.36 4.34
CA TYR A 482 19.62 -2.33 3.58
C TYR A 482 20.31 -3.67 3.36
N GLY A 483 20.32 -4.12 2.11
CA GLY A 483 21.58 -4.64 1.57
C GLY A 483 22.59 -3.49 1.45
N MET A 484 23.72 -3.55 2.17
CA MET A 484 24.69 -2.43 2.30
C MET A 484 25.22 -1.85 0.98
N THR A 485 25.18 -2.62 -0.11
CA THR A 485 25.50 -2.17 -1.48
C THR A 485 24.57 -1.05 -2.00
N SER A 486 23.37 -0.91 -1.41
CA SER A 486 22.38 0.10 -1.80
C SER A 486 22.52 1.43 -1.06
N PHE A 487 23.17 1.45 0.11
CA PHE A 487 23.29 2.65 0.95
C PHE A 487 23.89 3.86 0.23
N PRO A 488 24.98 3.76 -0.58
CA PRO A 488 25.53 4.92 -1.30
C PRO A 488 24.52 5.60 -2.21
N LYS A 489 23.68 4.82 -2.92
CA LYS A 489 22.65 5.34 -3.84
C LYS A 489 21.58 6.13 -3.09
N VAL A 490 21.14 5.62 -1.93
CA VAL A 490 20.16 6.31 -1.08
C VAL A 490 20.77 7.57 -0.45
N TYR A 491 22.01 7.48 0.02
CA TYR A 491 22.72 8.61 0.62
C TYR A 491 22.88 9.78 -0.36
N ASP A 492 23.39 9.51 -1.57
CA ASP A 492 23.63 10.55 -2.57
C ASP A 492 22.32 11.15 -3.12
N PHE A 493 21.24 10.36 -3.24
CA PHE A 493 19.90 10.85 -3.60
C PHE A 493 19.28 11.80 -2.54
N HIS A 494 19.68 11.70 -1.28
CA HIS A 494 19.21 12.55 -0.18
C HIS A 494 20.21 13.60 0.29
N LYS A 495 21.41 13.66 -0.31
CA LYS A 495 22.52 14.56 0.05
C LYS A 495 22.13 16.03 0.21
N ASP A 496 21.26 16.54 -0.66
CA ASP A 496 20.79 17.94 -0.58
C ASP A 496 19.85 18.15 0.61
N ARG A 497 18.95 17.19 0.90
CA ARG A 497 18.09 17.21 2.10
C ARG A 497 18.93 17.14 3.38
N PHE A 498 19.97 16.29 3.39
CA PHE A 498 20.94 16.17 4.47
C PHE A 498 21.82 17.42 4.66
N SER A 499 21.97 18.24 3.62
CA SER A 499 22.69 19.52 3.66
C SER A 499 21.76 20.65 4.13
N ALA A 500 20.50 20.62 3.71
CA ALA A 500 19.42 21.52 4.16
C ALA A 500 18.86 21.19 5.56
N ALA A 501 19.39 20.19 6.25
CA ALA A 501 18.89 19.70 7.54
C ALA A 501 18.82 20.75 8.66
N ASN A 502 19.55 21.88 8.53
CA ASN A 502 19.47 23.01 9.45
C ASN A 502 18.26 23.95 9.21
N VAL A 503 17.47 23.70 8.17
CA VAL A 503 16.23 24.42 7.81
C VAL A 503 15.01 23.51 8.00
N VAL A 504 15.11 22.26 7.54
CA VAL A 504 14.09 21.20 7.73
C VAL A 504 14.83 19.98 8.29
N PRO A 505 14.70 19.65 9.58
CA PRO A 505 15.42 18.52 10.18
C PRO A 505 15.14 17.17 9.51
N VAL A 506 16.06 16.24 9.68
CA VAL A 506 16.04 14.91 9.09
C VAL A 506 16.08 13.85 10.19
N VAL A 507 15.20 12.85 10.09
CA VAL A 507 15.31 11.58 10.80
C VAL A 507 15.38 10.46 9.77
N PHE A 508 16.40 9.63 9.90
CA PHE A 508 16.82 8.60 8.97
C PHE A 508 16.99 7.30 9.75
N GLY A 509 15.93 6.51 9.79
CA GLY A 509 15.87 5.26 10.55
C GLY A 509 15.61 4.06 9.65
N GLY A 510 15.95 2.89 10.15
CA GLY A 510 15.73 1.65 9.42
C GLY A 510 16.40 0.46 10.09
N ASP A 511 16.12 -0.69 9.52
CA ASP A 511 16.98 -1.86 9.60
C ASP A 511 18.15 -1.67 8.62
N PHE A 512 19.37 -1.75 9.12
CA PHE A 512 20.60 -1.61 8.33
C PHE A 512 21.27 -2.95 8.00
N ASN A 513 20.76 -4.09 8.52
CA ASN A 513 21.36 -5.44 8.42
C ASN A 513 22.87 -5.45 8.79
N ALA A 514 23.31 -4.50 9.62
CA ALA A 514 24.72 -4.29 9.93
C ALA A 514 24.89 -3.58 11.27
N VAL A 515 25.72 -4.16 12.14
CA VAL A 515 26.09 -3.55 13.42
C VAL A 515 26.89 -2.26 13.18
N PRO A 516 26.55 -1.14 13.84
CA PRO A 516 27.21 0.14 13.62
C PRO A 516 28.63 0.16 14.19
N HIS A 517 29.51 0.95 13.58
CA HIS A 517 30.91 1.07 14.00
C HIS A 517 31.12 1.61 15.43
N THR A 518 30.13 2.33 15.97
CA THR A 518 30.08 2.74 17.39
C THR A 518 29.94 1.56 18.36
N ASP A 519 29.50 0.41 17.86
CA ASP A 519 29.15 -0.79 18.62
C ASP A 519 30.14 -1.94 18.34
N GLY A 520 31.17 -1.69 17.51
CA GLY A 520 32.21 -2.65 17.13
C GLY A 520 32.01 -3.32 15.77
N GLY A 521 30.92 -3.02 15.05
CA GLY A 521 30.70 -3.51 13.68
C GLY A 521 31.41 -2.69 12.60
N ASP A 522 31.13 -2.98 11.33
CA ASP A 522 31.79 -2.37 10.17
C ASP A 522 30.86 -1.51 9.28
N SER A 523 29.59 -1.33 9.67
CA SER A 523 28.55 -0.66 8.88
C SER A 523 29.03 0.67 8.24
N PRO A 524 29.19 0.73 6.90
CA PRO A 524 29.65 1.93 6.22
C PRO A 524 28.60 3.05 6.26
N ALA A 525 27.32 2.70 6.43
CA ALA A 525 26.24 3.66 6.63
C ALA A 525 26.43 4.45 7.93
N SER A 526 26.71 3.76 9.03
CA SER A 526 26.96 4.37 10.34
C SER A 526 28.14 5.35 10.30
N LEU A 527 29.28 4.92 9.73
CA LEU A 527 30.47 5.77 9.59
C LEU A 527 30.23 6.97 8.68
N LYS A 528 29.51 6.81 7.56
CA LYS A 528 29.18 7.90 6.63
C LYS A 528 28.27 8.94 7.29
N LEU A 529 27.23 8.49 7.99
CA LEU A 529 26.23 9.37 8.61
C LEU A 529 26.84 10.22 9.72
N LEU A 530 27.58 9.63 10.67
CA LEU A 530 28.21 10.39 11.76
C LEU A 530 29.25 11.39 11.22
N ASN A 531 30.10 11.00 10.26
CA ASN A 531 31.06 11.90 9.60
C ASN A 531 30.39 13.04 8.82
N ASN A 532 29.09 12.96 8.53
CA ASN A 532 28.31 14.02 7.88
C ASN A 532 27.37 14.75 8.86
N GLY A 533 27.62 14.63 10.16
CA GLY A 533 26.95 15.40 11.21
C GLY A 533 25.55 14.90 11.58
N PHE A 534 25.24 13.62 11.31
CA PHE A 534 24.13 12.95 11.99
C PHE A 534 24.54 12.53 13.41
N THR A 535 23.53 12.32 14.25
CA THR A 535 23.66 11.74 15.59
C THR A 535 22.91 10.41 15.63
N ASP A 536 23.53 9.34 16.11
CA ASP A 536 22.85 8.08 16.46
C ASP A 536 21.99 8.32 17.70
N ALA A 537 20.67 8.11 17.61
CA ALA A 537 19.75 8.39 18.70
C ALA A 537 20.08 7.56 19.95
N TYR A 538 20.32 6.26 19.81
CA TYR A 538 20.59 5.36 20.92
C TYR A 538 21.93 5.69 21.58
N ARG A 539 23.02 5.75 20.80
CA ARG A 539 24.38 5.99 21.33
C ARG A 539 24.59 7.40 21.86
N SER A 540 23.76 8.37 21.47
CA SER A 540 23.76 9.72 22.06
C SER A 540 23.29 9.78 23.52
N LEU A 541 22.53 8.76 23.97
CA LEU A 541 22.06 8.62 25.35
C LEU A 541 22.81 7.50 26.10
N TYR A 542 23.15 6.43 25.39
CA TYR A 542 23.77 5.22 25.93
C TYR A 542 25.15 4.96 25.29
N PRO A 543 26.21 5.73 25.64
CA PRO A 543 27.51 5.62 24.97
C PRO A 543 28.29 4.34 25.33
N ASN A 544 28.00 3.68 26.46
CA ASN A 544 28.69 2.45 26.86
C ASN A 544 27.99 1.21 26.30
N VAL A 545 28.57 0.65 25.24
CA VAL A 545 28.08 -0.57 24.56
C VAL A 545 28.01 -1.79 25.50
N LYS A 546 28.85 -1.87 26.54
CA LYS A 546 28.87 -3.03 27.46
C LYS A 546 27.75 -2.99 28.51
N GLU A 547 27.35 -1.80 28.94
CA GLU A 547 26.23 -1.61 29.89
C GLU A 547 24.89 -1.56 29.15
N HIS A 548 24.90 -1.06 27.92
CA HIS A 548 23.73 -0.86 27.09
C HIS A 548 24.00 -1.39 25.67
N PRO A 549 23.97 -2.72 25.46
CA PRO A 549 24.25 -3.32 24.15
C PRO A 549 23.22 -2.88 23.09
N GLY A 550 21.98 -2.62 23.50
CA GLY A 550 20.97 -1.99 22.65
C GLY A 550 20.53 -2.85 21.46
N TYR A 551 20.58 -4.17 21.61
CA TYR A 551 20.13 -5.12 20.58
C TYR A 551 18.72 -4.78 20.10
N SER A 552 18.52 -4.94 18.79
CA SER A 552 17.28 -4.64 18.08
C SER A 552 16.78 -5.80 17.20
N HIS A 553 17.58 -6.86 17.05
CA HIS A 553 17.16 -8.15 16.51
C HIS A 553 17.47 -9.24 17.55
N ILE A 554 16.72 -10.34 17.55
CA ILE A 554 16.91 -11.47 18.48
C ILE A 554 18.33 -12.07 18.38
N GLU A 555 18.90 -12.16 17.19
CA GLU A 555 20.20 -12.83 16.97
C GLU A 555 21.37 -11.87 16.62
N ASP A 556 21.16 -10.88 15.74
CA ASP A 556 22.26 -10.06 15.16
C ASP A 556 22.67 -8.83 15.98
N GLY A 557 22.06 -8.62 17.15
CA GLY A 557 22.33 -7.46 17.99
C GLY A 557 21.68 -6.18 17.46
N ARG A 558 22.40 -5.05 17.38
CA ARG A 558 21.82 -3.73 17.03
C ARG A 558 21.94 -3.42 15.53
N ILE A 559 21.16 -4.12 14.71
CA ILE A 559 21.11 -3.89 13.25
C ILE A 559 20.11 -2.81 12.82
N ASP A 560 19.16 -2.44 13.66
CA ASP A 560 18.27 -1.29 13.49
C ASP A 560 18.87 -0.05 14.14
N GLN A 561 18.73 1.11 13.49
CA GLN A 561 19.17 2.38 14.03
C GLN A 561 18.20 3.51 13.67
N ILE A 562 18.19 4.57 14.50
CA ILE A 562 17.61 5.88 14.16
C ILE A 562 18.73 6.91 14.20
N TYR A 563 19.06 7.50 13.06
CA TYR A 563 19.96 8.65 12.97
C TYR A 563 19.16 9.93 12.78
N TYR A 564 19.60 11.04 13.37
CA TYR A 564 18.94 12.34 13.19
C TYR A 564 19.93 13.49 12.96
N LYS A 565 19.47 14.56 12.29
CA LYS A 565 20.28 15.74 11.96
C LYS A 565 19.41 16.99 11.83
N GLY A 566 19.88 18.10 12.40
CA GLY A 566 19.32 19.43 12.18
C GLY A 566 19.53 20.37 13.36
N LYS A 567 19.17 21.64 13.18
CA LYS A 567 19.04 22.58 14.31
C LYS A 567 17.69 22.39 14.99
N GLY A 568 17.62 22.69 16.29
CA GLY A 568 16.40 22.62 17.09
C GLY A 568 15.96 21.21 17.50
N ILE A 569 16.15 20.20 16.65
CA ILE A 569 15.87 18.79 16.99
C ILE A 569 16.91 18.24 17.99
N LYS A 570 16.43 17.60 19.08
CA LYS A 570 17.30 16.90 20.04
C LYS A 570 16.61 15.67 20.61
N ASN A 571 17.26 14.49 20.53
CA ASN A 571 16.81 13.30 21.25
C ASN A 571 16.92 13.50 22.77
N PHE A 572 15.95 13.01 23.54
CA PHE A 572 15.98 13.02 25.00
C PHE A 572 15.57 11.70 25.66
N SER A 573 15.07 10.73 24.89
CA SER A 573 14.72 9.40 25.37
C SER A 573 14.70 8.43 24.19
N THR A 574 15.39 7.29 24.34
CA THR A 574 15.28 6.16 23.40
C THR A 574 14.93 4.91 24.19
N GLU A 575 13.96 4.15 23.72
CA GLU A 575 13.43 2.94 24.32
C GLU A 575 13.48 1.80 23.29
N LEU A 576 13.66 0.56 23.75
CA LEU A 576 13.60 -0.66 22.95
C LEU A 576 12.48 -1.53 23.50
N ILE A 577 11.54 -1.93 22.64
CA ILE A 577 10.46 -2.86 23.02
C ILE A 577 10.74 -4.22 22.38
N SER A 578 11.15 -5.18 23.19
CA SER A 578 11.47 -6.57 22.79
C SER A 578 10.41 -7.59 23.22
N GLU A 579 9.40 -7.16 23.97
CA GLU A 579 8.31 -8.01 24.48
C GLU A 579 7.01 -7.21 24.56
N TRP A 580 5.87 -7.90 24.57
CA TRP A 580 4.56 -7.28 24.77
C TRP A 580 3.57 -8.25 25.44
N PRO A 581 2.66 -7.76 26.31
CA PRO A 581 1.58 -8.58 26.86
C PRO A 581 0.79 -9.32 25.78
N ASN A 582 0.61 -10.62 25.95
CA ASN A 582 -0.10 -11.49 25.00
C ASN A 582 0.58 -11.66 23.62
N GLY A 583 1.90 -11.44 23.53
CA GLY A 583 2.72 -11.80 22.36
C GLY A 583 3.32 -10.61 21.62
N PHE A 584 4.56 -10.78 21.14
CA PHE A 584 5.30 -9.77 20.38
C PHE A 584 5.36 -10.18 18.88
N PRO A 585 5.10 -9.28 17.91
CA PRO A 585 4.76 -9.66 16.53
C PRO A 585 5.94 -9.71 15.54
N SER A 586 7.19 -9.63 16.00
CA SER A 586 8.38 -9.50 15.15
C SER A 586 9.61 -10.16 15.81
N ASP A 587 10.59 -10.55 15.01
CA ASP A 587 11.95 -10.90 15.42
C ASP A 587 12.81 -9.65 15.71
N HIS A 588 12.49 -8.52 15.08
CA HIS A 588 13.06 -7.20 15.37
C HIS A 588 12.29 -6.45 16.46
N PHE A 589 13.02 -5.73 17.31
CA PHE A 589 12.51 -4.94 18.43
C PHE A 589 12.18 -3.51 17.99
N LEU A 590 11.06 -2.97 18.49
CA LEU A 590 10.62 -1.62 18.17
C LEU A 590 11.51 -0.59 18.88
N ILE A 591 12.30 0.16 18.10
CA ILE A 591 13.05 1.32 18.61
C ILE A 591 12.11 2.51 18.65
N ILE A 592 11.97 3.15 19.81
CA ILE A 592 11.26 4.42 19.99
C ILE A 592 12.27 5.50 20.34
N SER A 593 12.28 6.63 19.65
CA SER A 593 13.07 7.81 20.05
C SER A 593 12.19 9.05 20.13
N LYS A 594 12.34 9.80 21.23
CA LYS A 594 11.53 10.97 21.55
C LYS A 594 12.39 12.23 21.44
N PHE A 595 11.96 13.14 20.58
CA PHE A 595 12.69 14.34 20.22
C PHE A 595 12.02 15.59 20.79
N LYS A 596 12.81 16.60 21.19
CA LYS A 596 12.33 17.98 21.39
C LYS A 596 12.55 18.79 20.12
N LEU A 597 11.64 19.72 19.82
CA LEU A 597 11.59 20.49 18.56
C LEU A 597 11.75 22.00 18.81
N ASN A 598 13.00 22.44 19.01
CA ASN A 598 13.35 23.84 19.27
C ASN A 598 13.77 24.61 17.99
N TYR A 599 13.03 24.42 16.90
CA TYR A 599 13.10 25.18 15.65
C TYR A 599 11.69 25.69 15.35
#